data_AF-A0A1Q5XKZ4-F1
#
_entry.id   AF-A0A1Q5XKZ4-F1
#
_cell.length_a   1.000
_cell.length_b   1.000
_cell.length_c   1.000
_cell.angle_alpha   90.00
_cell.angle_beta   90.00
_cell.angle_gamma   90.00
#
_symmetry.space_group_name_H-M   'P 1'
#
loop_
_entity.id
_entity.type
_entity.pdbx_description
1 polymer ?
#
loop_
_entity_poly.entity_id
_entity_poly.type
_entity_poly.pdbx_seq_one_letter_code
_entity_poly.pdbx_strand_id
1 'polypeptide(L)'
;MDLLLRLAVTVLTVPLVDYPKSLTCIYRIYEQDEKNGAATILECCVHYYYLAGIDEGLVRKINNINVTNTYVNSIKRLILSWHFAVTDKEKQVEMLRQAIALDPNNVESYIQLGRIFIDQGNVIEGRSLIKKALENIKLVYDKNTILDFSDYNEYLNQKVRGIHLSNENKKKIERMLV
;
A
#
# COMPACT_ATOMS: atom_id res chain seq x y z
N MET A 1 -14.89 -9.13 -14.77
CA MET A 1 -13.68 -8.80 -13.99
C MET A 1 -13.62 -7.34 -13.55
N ASP A 2 -13.47 -6.35 -14.44
CA ASP A 2 -13.28 -4.92 -14.06
C ASP A 2 -14.36 -4.37 -13.11
N LEU A 3 -15.64 -4.66 -13.38
CA LEU A 3 -16.76 -4.22 -12.54
C LEU A 3 -16.71 -4.76 -11.09
N LEU A 4 -16.27 -6.02 -10.92
CA LEU A 4 -16.15 -6.63 -9.59
C LEU A 4 -15.02 -6.00 -8.79
N LEU A 5 -13.90 -5.65 -9.45
CA LEU A 5 -12.78 -4.98 -8.80
C LEU A 5 -13.17 -3.57 -8.37
N ARG A 6 -13.84 -2.80 -9.25
CA ARG A 6 -14.39 -1.48 -8.92
C ARG A 6 -15.34 -1.55 -7.73
N LEU A 7 -16.28 -2.50 -7.75
CA LEU A 7 -17.20 -2.69 -6.64
C LEU A 7 -16.46 -3.06 -5.35
N ALA A 8 -15.47 -3.95 -5.41
CA ALA A 8 -14.66 -4.34 -4.26
C ALA A 8 -13.95 -3.13 -3.63
N VAL A 9 -13.43 -2.21 -4.45
CA VAL A 9 -12.78 -0.96 -4.00
C VAL A 9 -13.82 0.02 -3.43
N THR A 10 -14.95 0.22 -4.11
CA THR A 10 -16.00 1.13 -3.65
C THR A 10 -16.54 0.73 -2.28
N VAL A 11 -16.80 -0.55 -2.05
CA VAL A 11 -17.32 -1.00 -0.75
C VAL A 11 -16.25 -0.99 0.35
N LEU A 12 -14.96 -1.06 -0.01
CA LEU A 12 -13.85 -1.02 0.93
C LEU A 12 -13.51 0.40 1.41
N THR A 13 -13.93 1.42 0.68
CA THR A 13 -13.62 2.82 0.95
C THR A 13 -14.75 3.53 1.71
N VAL A 14 -14.42 4.68 2.32
CA VAL A 14 -15.40 5.52 3.03
C VAL A 14 -16.44 6.03 2.03
N PRO A 15 -17.75 6.02 2.37
CA PRO A 15 -18.31 5.79 3.71
C PRO A 15 -18.69 4.33 4.05
N LEU A 16 -18.54 3.38 3.12
CA LEU A 16 -19.09 2.03 3.29
C LEU A 16 -18.22 1.15 4.21
N VAL A 17 -16.92 1.06 3.92
CA VAL A 17 -15.94 0.30 4.72
C VAL A 17 -16.41 -1.14 5.03
N ASP A 18 -17.08 -1.78 4.07
CA ASP A 18 -17.62 -3.13 4.14
C ASP A 18 -16.60 -4.11 3.56
N TYR A 19 -15.58 -4.42 4.37
CA TYR A 19 -14.53 -5.36 3.98
C TYR A 19 -15.04 -6.79 3.72
N PRO A 20 -16.06 -7.35 4.43
CA PRO A 20 -16.63 -8.66 4.08
C PRO A 20 -17.22 -8.68 2.67
N LYS A 21 -17.94 -7.63 2.27
CA LYS A 21 -18.46 -7.51 0.89
C LYS A 21 -17.35 -7.30 -0.12
N SER A 22 -16.29 -6.59 0.24
CA SER A 22 -15.08 -6.48 -0.59
C SER A 22 -14.47 -7.87 -0.85
N LEU A 23 -14.28 -8.69 0.20
CA LEU A 23 -13.82 -10.07 0.09
C LEU A 23 -14.74 -10.94 -0.75
N THR A 24 -16.05 -10.78 -0.61
CA THR A 24 -17.03 -11.48 -1.46
C THR A 24 -16.81 -11.16 -2.94
N CYS A 25 -16.56 -9.89 -3.27
CA CYS A 25 -16.24 -9.48 -4.64
C CYS A 25 -14.92 -10.07 -5.12
N ILE A 26 -13.89 -10.06 -4.27
CA ILE A 26 -12.56 -10.62 -4.52
C ILE A 26 -12.65 -12.14 -4.81
N TYR A 27 -13.39 -12.89 -4.01
CA TYR A 27 -13.56 -14.34 -4.20
C TYR A 27 -14.26 -14.67 -5.52
N ARG A 28 -15.25 -13.86 -5.92
CA ARG A 28 -15.87 -13.97 -7.25
C ARG A 28 -14.93 -13.63 -8.40
N ILE A 29 -13.90 -12.80 -8.17
CA ILE A 29 -12.84 -12.60 -9.16
C ILE A 29 -11.99 -13.87 -9.28
N TYR A 30 -11.66 -14.52 -8.17
CA TYR A 30 -10.88 -15.78 -8.19
C TYR A 30 -11.61 -16.95 -8.85
N GLU A 31 -12.94 -16.99 -8.77
CA GLU A 31 -13.75 -17.94 -9.55
C GLU A 31 -13.53 -17.80 -11.06
N GLN A 32 -13.20 -16.60 -11.54
CA GLN A 32 -12.95 -16.31 -12.97
C GLN A 32 -11.47 -16.42 -13.33
N ASP A 33 -10.59 -15.97 -12.43
CA ASP A 33 -9.15 -15.95 -12.59
C ASP A 33 -8.48 -16.10 -11.21
N GLU A 34 -8.13 -17.34 -10.86
CA GLU A 34 -7.51 -17.68 -9.58
C GLU A 34 -6.20 -16.91 -9.33
N LYS A 35 -5.47 -16.56 -10.41
CA LYS A 35 -4.15 -15.92 -10.34
C LYS A 35 -4.24 -14.41 -10.52
N ASN A 36 -5.43 -13.82 -10.33
CA ASN A 36 -5.63 -12.40 -10.53
C ASN A 36 -4.78 -11.56 -9.54
N GLY A 37 -3.82 -10.82 -10.09
CA GLY A 37 -2.88 -10.03 -9.30
C GLY A 37 -3.53 -8.86 -8.57
N ALA A 38 -4.48 -8.17 -9.21
CA ALA A 38 -5.16 -7.01 -8.62
C ALA A 38 -6.04 -7.43 -7.44
N ALA A 39 -6.80 -8.52 -7.59
CA ALA A 39 -7.57 -9.10 -6.49
C ALA A 39 -6.67 -9.52 -5.33
N THR A 40 -5.49 -10.11 -5.60
CA THR A 40 -4.54 -10.53 -4.57
C THR A 40 -3.94 -9.36 -3.80
N ILE A 41 -3.61 -8.26 -4.49
CA ILE A 41 -3.15 -7.03 -3.85
C ILE A 41 -4.26 -6.43 -2.97
N LEU A 42 -5.49 -6.38 -3.48
CA LEU A 42 -6.62 -5.84 -2.73
C LEU A 42 -6.94 -6.71 -1.50
N GLU A 43 -6.89 -8.04 -1.62
CA GLU A 43 -7.04 -8.99 -0.51
C GLU A 43 -5.98 -8.75 0.57
N CYS A 44 -4.72 -8.57 0.18
CA CYS A 44 -3.65 -8.23 1.14
C CYS A 44 -3.93 -6.90 1.86
N CYS A 45 -4.46 -5.89 1.16
CA CYS A 45 -4.84 -4.62 1.77
C CYS A 45 -5.99 -4.81 2.77
N VAL A 46 -7.01 -5.60 2.43
CA VAL A 46 -8.10 -5.93 3.35
C VAL A 46 -7.54 -6.59 4.62
N HIS A 47 -6.67 -7.58 4.44
CA HIS A 47 -6.07 -8.32 5.54
C HIS A 47 -5.20 -7.44 6.45
N TYR A 48 -4.42 -6.53 5.87
CA TYR A 48 -3.56 -5.63 6.63
C TYR A 48 -4.36 -4.57 7.41
N TYR A 49 -5.40 -3.98 6.81
CA TYR A 49 -6.13 -2.88 7.45
C TYR A 49 -7.27 -3.32 8.37
N TYR A 50 -7.90 -4.46 8.09
CA TYR A 50 -9.15 -4.87 8.75
C TYR A 50 -9.06 -6.23 9.45
N LEU A 51 -8.03 -7.03 9.17
CA LEU A 51 -7.80 -8.31 9.80
C LEU A 51 -6.45 -8.31 10.53
N ALA A 52 -6.08 -9.44 11.13
CA ALA A 52 -4.86 -9.57 11.95
C ALA A 52 -3.55 -9.60 11.12
N GLY A 53 -3.54 -9.04 9.91
CA GLY A 53 -2.38 -9.02 9.02
C GLY A 53 -2.42 -10.07 7.90
N ILE A 54 -1.29 -10.19 7.20
CA ILE A 54 -1.13 -11.02 5.99
C ILE A 54 -0.49 -12.35 6.39
N ASP A 55 -1.23 -13.44 6.20
CA ASP A 55 -0.75 -14.79 6.48
C ASP A 55 0.16 -15.37 5.37
N GLU A 56 0.80 -16.50 5.67
CA GLU A 56 1.71 -17.20 4.75
C GLU A 56 1.03 -17.66 3.44
N GLY A 57 -0.27 -17.91 3.46
CA GLY A 57 -1.04 -18.24 2.26
C GLY A 57 -1.09 -17.05 1.29
N LEU A 58 -1.41 -15.87 1.80
CA LEU A 58 -1.40 -14.63 1.03
C LEU A 58 0.01 -14.23 0.59
N VAL A 59 1.03 -14.44 1.44
CA VAL A 59 2.44 -14.23 1.06
C VAL A 59 2.84 -15.11 -0.12
N ARG A 60 2.45 -16.39 -0.15
CA ARG A 60 2.70 -17.26 -1.32
C ARG A 60 1.97 -16.76 -2.56
N LYS A 61 0.70 -16.36 -2.40
CA LYS A 61 -0.14 -15.88 -3.50
C LYS A 61 0.43 -14.61 -4.13
N ILE A 62 0.81 -13.62 -3.32
CA ILE A 62 1.37 -12.35 -3.82
C ILE A 62 2.73 -12.56 -4.49
N ASN A 63 3.58 -13.45 -3.97
CA ASN A 63 4.86 -13.78 -4.60
C ASN A 63 4.68 -14.37 -6.01
N ASN A 64 3.67 -15.23 -6.18
CA ASN A 64 3.34 -15.90 -7.45
C ASN A 64 2.69 -15.00 -8.51
N ILE A 65 2.39 -13.73 -8.19
CA ILE A 65 1.92 -12.77 -9.20
C ILE A 65 3.07 -12.53 -10.20
N ASN A 66 3.01 -13.19 -11.35
CA ASN A 66 4.01 -13.08 -12.41
C ASN A 66 3.68 -11.92 -13.35
N VAL A 67 4.23 -10.77 -13.03
CA VAL A 67 4.04 -9.53 -13.79
C VAL A 67 5.39 -8.91 -14.13
N THR A 68 5.58 -8.54 -15.39
CA THR A 68 6.75 -7.78 -15.85
C THR A 68 6.66 -6.30 -15.45
N ASN A 69 5.51 -5.87 -14.95
CA ASN A 69 5.25 -4.50 -14.57
C ASN A 69 6.02 -4.14 -13.27
N THR A 70 7.01 -3.25 -13.40
CA THR A 70 7.84 -2.73 -12.30
C THR A 70 7.00 -2.10 -11.18
N TYR A 71 5.92 -1.39 -11.52
CA TYR A 71 5.03 -0.77 -10.55
C TYR A 71 4.32 -1.81 -9.68
N VAL A 72 3.78 -2.87 -10.28
CA VAL A 72 3.14 -3.96 -9.51
C VAL A 72 4.19 -4.68 -8.65
N ASN A 73 5.40 -4.90 -9.17
CA ASN A 73 6.48 -5.47 -8.39
C ASN A 73 6.88 -4.59 -7.19
N SER A 74 6.92 -3.26 -7.34
CA SER A 74 7.16 -2.35 -6.20
C SER A 74 6.09 -2.53 -5.12
N ILE A 75 4.81 -2.57 -5.51
CA ILE A 75 3.69 -2.78 -4.58
C ILE A 75 3.79 -4.13 -3.88
N LYS A 76 4.14 -5.21 -4.61
CA LYS A 76 4.39 -6.53 -4.00
C LYS A 76 5.45 -6.44 -2.91
N ARG A 77 6.58 -5.79 -3.19
CA ARG A 77 7.65 -5.61 -2.19
C ARG A 77 7.16 -4.81 -0.98
N LEU A 78 6.43 -3.72 -1.18
CA LEU A 78 5.85 -2.96 -0.08
C LEU A 78 4.89 -3.79 0.77
N ILE A 79 3.98 -4.55 0.15
CA ILE A 79 3.03 -5.41 0.89
C ILE A 79 3.77 -6.50 1.67
N LEU A 80 4.80 -7.12 1.09
CA LEU A 80 5.63 -8.10 1.82
C LEU A 80 6.32 -7.46 3.03
N SER A 81 6.71 -6.18 2.95
CA SER A 81 7.26 -5.47 4.11
C SER A 81 6.25 -5.35 5.26
N TRP A 82 4.95 -5.27 4.97
CA TRP A 82 3.91 -5.23 6.00
C TRP A 82 3.83 -6.54 6.79
N HIS A 83 3.98 -7.68 6.10
CA HIS A 83 4.07 -8.98 6.75
C HIS A 83 5.33 -9.06 7.64
N PHE A 84 6.49 -8.66 7.10
CA PHE A 84 7.76 -8.74 7.84
C PHE A 84 7.88 -7.75 8.99
N ALA A 85 7.06 -6.69 9.03
CA ALA A 85 7.05 -5.71 10.12
C ALA A 85 6.85 -6.36 11.51
N VAL A 86 6.17 -7.51 11.56
CA VAL A 86 5.86 -8.23 12.81
C VAL A 86 6.84 -9.38 13.07
N THR A 87 7.44 -9.96 12.02
CA THR A 87 8.20 -11.21 12.10
C THR A 87 9.71 -11.03 11.98
N ASP A 88 10.17 -10.11 11.13
CA ASP A 88 11.57 -10.02 10.72
C ASP A 88 11.91 -8.60 10.22
N LYS A 89 12.47 -7.78 11.12
CA LYS A 89 12.76 -6.36 10.83
C LYS A 89 13.84 -6.19 9.76
N GLU A 90 14.76 -7.14 9.59
CA GLU A 90 15.78 -7.09 8.54
C GLU A 90 15.15 -7.31 7.16
N LYS A 91 14.29 -8.33 7.03
CA LYS A 91 13.52 -8.55 5.79
C LYS A 91 12.57 -7.42 5.49
N GLN A 92 11.96 -6.79 6.50
CA GLN A 92 11.14 -5.59 6.30
C GLN A 92 11.97 -4.50 5.59
N VAL A 93 13.17 -4.20 6.10
CA VAL A 93 14.08 -3.21 5.50
C VAL A 93 14.47 -3.61 4.08
N GLU A 94 14.77 -4.88 3.84
CA GLU A 94 15.10 -5.39 2.50
C GLU A 94 13.96 -5.15 1.51
N MET A 95 12.73 -5.53 1.89
CA MET A 95 11.55 -5.36 1.06
C MET A 95 11.24 -3.88 0.78
N LEU A 96 11.41 -3.00 1.78
CA LEU A 96 11.26 -1.56 1.59
C LEU A 96 12.29 -0.97 0.62
N ARG A 97 13.56 -1.40 0.72
CA ARG A 97 14.62 -0.98 -0.21
C ARG A 97 14.33 -1.44 -1.63
N GLN A 98 13.88 -2.69 -1.81
CA GLN A 98 13.47 -3.19 -3.12
C GLN A 98 12.26 -2.43 -3.68
N ALA A 99 11.28 -2.10 -2.83
CA ALA A 99 10.11 -1.30 -3.23
C ALA A 99 10.52 0.09 -3.74
N ILE A 100 11.45 0.76 -3.04
CA ILE A 100 12.01 2.07 -3.43
C ILE A 100 12.83 1.98 -4.73
N ALA A 101 13.63 0.92 -4.91
CA ALA A 101 14.41 0.74 -6.12
C ALA A 101 13.52 0.55 -7.37
N LEU A 102 12.36 -0.10 -7.20
CA LEU A 102 11.39 -0.34 -8.26
C LEU A 102 10.46 0.87 -8.49
N ASP A 103 10.11 1.61 -7.44
CA ASP A 103 9.34 2.86 -7.52
C ASP A 103 9.95 3.93 -6.60
N PRO A 104 10.84 4.77 -7.13
CA PRO A 104 11.48 5.83 -6.36
C PRO A 104 10.53 6.93 -5.87
N ASN A 105 9.26 6.93 -6.30
CA ASN A 105 8.23 7.87 -5.85
C ASN A 105 7.35 7.28 -4.73
N ASN A 106 7.59 6.05 -4.26
CA ASN A 106 6.73 5.41 -3.26
C ASN A 106 6.90 6.06 -1.88
N VAL A 107 5.99 6.98 -1.53
CA VAL A 107 6.00 7.76 -0.28
C VAL A 107 5.98 6.84 0.94
N GLU A 108 5.11 5.83 0.94
CA GLU A 108 4.95 4.92 2.07
C GLU A 108 6.23 4.14 2.37
N SER A 109 6.94 3.66 1.34
CA SER A 109 8.20 2.94 1.54
C SER A 109 9.28 3.81 2.21
N TYR A 110 9.38 5.09 1.84
CA TYR A 110 10.29 6.03 2.51
C TYR A 110 9.86 6.31 3.95
N ILE A 111 8.55 6.44 4.22
CA ILE A 111 8.03 6.65 5.57
C ILE A 111 8.39 5.48 6.48
N GLN A 112 8.12 4.26 6.04
CA GLN A 112 8.36 3.05 6.82
C GLN A 112 9.86 2.86 7.09
N LEU A 113 10.71 3.03 6.07
CA LEU A 113 12.16 2.93 6.25
C LEU A 113 12.70 4.05 7.15
N GLY A 114 12.17 5.26 7.00
CA GLY A 114 12.51 6.41 7.84
C GLY A 114 12.18 6.18 9.31
N ARG A 115 11.01 5.61 9.61
CA ARG A 115 10.62 5.21 10.98
C ARG A 115 11.57 4.18 11.56
N ILE A 116 11.89 3.14 10.79
CA ILE A 116 12.81 2.08 11.23
C ILE A 116 14.16 2.68 11.63
N PHE A 117 14.71 3.61 10.84
CA PHE A 117 15.98 4.27 11.16
C PHE A 117 15.89 5.20 12.36
N ILE A 118 14.78 5.95 12.52
CA ILE A 118 14.55 6.76 13.72
C ILE A 118 14.51 5.88 14.97
N ASP A 119 13.78 4.76 14.93
CA ASP A 119 13.66 3.81 16.04
C ASP A 119 15.01 3.16 16.41
N GLN A 120 15.91 3.03 15.43
CA GLN A 120 17.28 2.52 15.62
C GLN A 120 18.27 3.60 16.11
N GLY A 121 17.82 4.84 16.31
CA GLY A 121 18.66 5.97 16.72
C GLY A 121 19.35 6.71 15.56
N ASN A 122 19.18 6.24 14.32
CA ASN A 122 19.69 6.90 13.10
C ASN A 122 18.76 8.03 12.66
N VAL A 123 18.49 8.98 13.56
CA VAL A 123 17.46 10.03 13.40
C VAL A 123 17.72 10.91 12.18
N ILE A 124 18.97 11.27 11.89
CA ILE A 124 19.33 12.13 10.75
C ILE A 124 18.96 11.45 9.42
N GLU A 125 19.34 10.18 9.26
CA GLU A 125 19.07 9.42 8.05
C GLU A 125 17.57 9.16 7.90
N GLY A 126 16.90 8.77 8.98
CA GLY A 126 15.46 8.54 8.98
C GLY A 126 14.66 9.80 8.62
N ARG A 127 15.01 10.96 9.18
CA ARG A 127 14.39 12.25 8.80
C ARG A 127 14.70 12.63 7.35
N SER A 128 15.87 12.29 6.81
CA SER A 128 16.16 12.48 5.38
C SER A 128 15.23 11.64 4.50
N LEU A 129 14.88 10.42 4.91
CA LEU A 129 13.93 9.59 4.18
C LEU A 129 12.51 10.17 4.26
N ILE A 130 12.08 10.66 5.42
CA ILE A 130 10.78 11.34 5.56
C ILE A 130 10.68 12.58 4.67
N LYS A 131 11.77 13.37 4.53
CA LYS A 131 11.81 14.50 3.58
C LYS A 131 11.60 14.06 2.14
N LYS A 132 12.30 13.00 1.69
CA LYS A 132 12.08 12.41 0.36
C LYS A 132 10.65 11.93 0.17
N ALA A 133 10.02 11.38 1.21
CA ALA A 133 8.62 10.98 1.17
C ALA A 133 7.71 12.19 0.88
N LEU A 134 7.93 13.33 1.55
CA LEU A 134 7.15 14.55 1.30
C LEU A 134 7.34 15.12 -0.11
N GLU A 135 8.56 15.07 -0.65
CA GLU A 135 8.89 15.50 -2.03
C GLU A 135 8.18 14.65 -3.09
N ASN A 136 7.89 13.38 -2.77
CA ASN A 136 7.28 12.43 -3.68
C ASN A 136 5.75 12.48 -3.72
N ILE A 137 5.10 13.26 -2.85
CA ILE A 137 3.66 13.47 -2.87
C ILE A 137 3.26 14.15 -4.18
N LYS A 138 2.36 13.52 -4.94
CA LYS A 138 1.89 14.00 -6.25
C LYS A 138 0.57 14.76 -6.17
N LEU A 139 -0.29 14.40 -5.22
CA LEU A 139 -1.60 15.01 -5.06
C LEU A 139 -1.95 15.16 -3.59
N VAL A 140 -2.40 16.36 -3.22
CA VAL A 140 -3.04 16.61 -1.92
C VAL A 140 -4.49 16.96 -2.19
N TYR A 141 -5.42 16.14 -1.70
CA TYR A 141 -6.84 16.36 -1.94
C TYR A 141 -7.33 17.67 -1.33
N ASP A 142 -8.16 18.35 -2.09
CA ASP A 142 -8.87 19.57 -1.71
C ASP A 142 -10.35 19.48 -2.09
N LYS A 143 -11.11 20.55 -1.85
CA LYS A 143 -12.54 20.63 -2.15
C LYS A 143 -12.89 20.52 -3.64
N ASN A 144 -11.93 20.75 -4.53
CA ASN A 144 -12.12 20.72 -5.98
C ASN A 144 -11.65 19.39 -6.58
N THR A 145 -11.03 18.52 -5.77
CA THR A 145 -10.53 17.23 -6.23
C THR A 145 -11.71 16.32 -6.56
N ILE A 146 -11.82 15.95 -7.83
CA ILE A 146 -12.78 14.95 -8.29
C ILE A 146 -12.14 13.58 -8.07
N LEU A 147 -12.73 12.79 -7.17
CA LEU A 147 -12.22 11.47 -6.80
C LEU A 147 -13.16 10.37 -7.30
N ASP A 148 -12.63 9.46 -8.11
CA ASP A 148 -13.33 8.21 -8.43
C ASP A 148 -12.99 7.17 -7.36
N PHE A 149 -13.90 7.02 -6.38
CA PHE A 149 -13.75 6.03 -5.30
C PHE A 149 -13.85 4.58 -5.76
N SER A 150 -14.18 4.34 -7.04
CA SER A 150 -14.17 3.00 -7.65
C SER A 150 -12.85 2.67 -8.36
N ASP A 151 -11.97 3.66 -8.55
CA ASP A 151 -10.69 3.46 -9.24
C ASP A 151 -9.69 2.73 -8.33
N TYR A 152 -9.32 1.53 -8.76
CA TYR A 152 -8.33 0.69 -8.11
C TYR A 152 -6.94 1.34 -8.04
N ASN A 153 -6.50 2.03 -9.09
CA ASN A 153 -5.19 2.68 -9.09
C ASN A 153 -5.18 3.86 -8.12
N GLU A 154 -6.29 4.59 -8.04
CA GLU A 154 -6.43 5.67 -7.07
C GLU A 154 -6.43 5.15 -5.63
N TYR A 155 -7.12 4.03 -5.37
CA TYR A 155 -7.03 3.32 -4.10
C TYR A 155 -5.58 2.97 -3.75
N LEU A 156 -4.80 2.44 -4.70
CA LEU A 156 -3.39 2.12 -4.47
C LEU A 156 -2.54 3.38 -4.24
N ASN A 157 -2.76 4.45 -5.00
CA ASN A 157 -2.05 5.71 -4.84
C ASN A 157 -2.31 6.34 -3.47
N GLN A 158 -3.53 6.20 -2.97
CA GLN A 158 -3.95 6.74 -1.68
C GLN A 158 -3.54 5.89 -0.49
N LYS A 159 -3.90 4.61 -0.52
CA LYS A 159 -3.80 3.71 0.64
C LYS A 159 -2.46 2.99 0.70
N VAL A 160 -1.89 2.62 -0.45
CA VAL A 160 -0.70 1.77 -0.50
C VAL A 160 0.57 2.61 -0.69
N ARG A 161 0.62 3.44 -1.73
CA ARG A 161 1.83 4.21 -2.08
C ARG A 161 1.95 5.53 -1.31
N GLY A 162 0.83 6.10 -0.88
CA GLY A 162 0.78 7.39 -0.20
C GLY A 162 1.19 8.58 -1.08
N ILE A 163 1.15 8.45 -2.41
CA ILE A 163 1.48 9.57 -3.32
C ILE A 163 0.32 10.56 -3.43
N HIS A 164 -0.91 10.11 -3.17
CA HIS A 164 -2.12 10.93 -3.09
C HIS A 164 -2.64 10.87 -1.66
N LEU A 165 -2.96 12.00 -1.04
CA LEU A 165 -3.42 12.00 0.36
C LEU A 165 -4.16 13.27 0.76
N SER A 166 -4.82 13.25 1.92
CA SER A 166 -5.46 14.43 2.50
C SER A 166 -4.43 15.39 3.10
N ASN A 167 -4.78 16.67 3.21
CA ASN A 167 -3.92 17.65 3.88
C ASN A 167 -3.62 17.25 5.35
N GLU A 168 -4.54 16.56 6.02
CA GLU A 168 -4.30 16.04 7.38
C GLU A 168 -3.20 14.98 7.41
N ASN A 169 -3.23 14.03 6.47
CA ASN A 169 -2.20 13.01 6.37
C ASN A 169 -0.84 13.62 6.00
N LYS A 170 -0.80 14.69 5.20
CA LYS A 170 0.44 15.40 4.88
C LYS A 170 1.04 16.00 6.14
N LYS A 171 0.23 16.69 6.94
CA LYS A 171 0.64 17.25 8.23
C LYS A 171 1.14 16.19 9.20
N LYS A 172 0.57 14.97 9.19
CA LYS A 172 1.08 13.85 10.00
C LYS A 172 2.50 13.47 9.60
N ILE A 173 2.81 13.44 8.30
CA ILE A 173 4.17 13.17 7.80
C ILE A 173 5.12 14.31 8.18
N GLU A 174 4.70 15.58 8.02
CA GLU A 174 5.51 16.75 8.39
C GLU A 174 5.90 16.76 9.87
N ARG A 175 5.00 16.34 10.76
CA ARG A 175 5.28 16.24 12.21
C ARG A 175 6.36 15.22 12.55
N MET A 176 6.66 14.26 11.68
CA MET A 176 7.73 13.28 11.91
C MET A 176 9.15 13.90 11.78
N LEU A 177 9.25 15.14 11.28
CA LEU A 177 10.52 15.87 11.14
C LEU A 177 10.87 16.75 12.34
N VAL A 178 9.91 17.00 13.24
CA VAL A 178 10.06 17.83 14.44
C VAL A 178 10.46 16.94 15.60
#